data_AF-A0A7C6FIF2-F1
#
_entry.id   AF-A0A7C6FIF2-F1
#
_cell.length_a   1.000
_cell.length_b   1.000
_cell.length_c   1.000
_cell.angle_alpha   90.00
_cell.angle_beta   90.00
_cell.angle_gamma   90.00
#
_symmetry.space_group_name_H-M   'P 1'
#
loop_
_entity.id
_entity.type
_entity.pdbx_description
1 polymer ?
#
loop_
_entity_poly.entity_id
_entity_poly.type
_entity_poly.pdbx_seq_one_letter_code
_entity_poly.pdbx_strand_id
1 'polypeptide(L)'
;MNISLIYLFGSSIIGTQRAESDIDIGVVFEKPEGIKNTMILFEELYQSLSQDFPDRDLDIVFLDFAPLTLQFEVVTTGKVIYRVSREFEYDYKEKIIKEYIDFKPLLDVQDQILLERI
;
A
#
# COMPACT_ATOMS: atom_id res chain seq x y z
N MET A 1 -15.58 10.65 0.89
CA MET A 1 -14.30 9.92 0.79
C MET A 1 -14.23 9.34 -0.61
N ASN A 2 -13.20 9.65 -1.40
CA ASN A 2 -13.03 9.09 -2.74
C ASN A 2 -11.77 8.23 -2.75
N ILE A 3 -11.97 6.92 -2.60
CA ILE A 3 -10.94 5.91 -2.82
C ILE A 3 -10.78 5.75 -4.34
N SER A 4 -9.54 5.81 -4.83
CA SER A 4 -9.22 5.67 -6.24
C SER A 4 -8.63 4.31 -6.58
N LEU A 5 -7.84 3.72 -5.68
CA LEU A 5 -7.25 2.39 -5.87
C LEU A 5 -7.28 1.61 -4.55
N ILE A 6 -7.46 0.30 -4.68
CA ILE A 6 -7.18 -0.66 -3.62
C ILE A 6 -6.29 -1.77 -4.17
N TYR A 7 -5.19 -2.01 -3.48
CA TYR A 7 -4.25 -3.09 -3.72
C TYR A 7 -4.44 -4.17 -2.66
N LEU A 8 -4.41 -5.43 -3.08
CA LEU A 8 -4.03 -6.54 -2.22
C LEU A 8 -2.53 -6.73 -2.38
N PHE A 9 -1.77 -6.72 -1.29
CA PHE A 9 -0.32 -6.88 -1.35
C PHE A 9 0.24 -7.88 -0.33
N GLY A 10 1.56 -7.94 -0.21
CA GLY A 10 2.24 -8.74 0.80
C GLY A 10 2.04 -10.24 0.64
N SER A 11 2.00 -10.95 1.76
CA SER A 11 1.93 -12.41 1.80
C SER A 11 0.61 -12.95 1.21
N SER A 12 -0.41 -12.10 1.13
CA SER A 12 -1.74 -12.42 0.62
C SER A 12 -1.83 -12.66 -0.89
N ILE A 13 -0.86 -12.19 -1.68
CA ILE A 13 -0.82 -12.42 -3.14
C ILE A 13 -0.29 -13.83 -3.47
N ILE A 14 0.58 -14.37 -2.63
CA ILE A 14 1.25 -15.64 -2.87
C ILE A 14 0.31 -16.75 -2.41
N GLY A 15 0.00 -17.70 -3.30
CA GLY A 15 -0.91 -18.84 -3.08
C GLY A 15 -0.50 -19.84 -1.98
N THR A 16 0.30 -19.39 -1.00
CA THR A 16 0.70 -20.08 0.22
C THR A 16 -0.15 -19.66 1.42
N GLN A 17 -1.38 -19.17 1.19
CA GLN A 17 -2.29 -18.79 2.27
C GLN A 17 -2.46 -19.96 3.24
N ARG A 18 -1.90 -19.78 4.44
CA ARG A 18 -2.38 -20.52 5.63
C ARG A 18 -3.70 -19.86 6.02
N ALA A 19 -4.61 -20.62 6.63
CA ALA A 19 -5.92 -20.12 7.03
C ALA A 19 -5.86 -18.88 7.97
N GLU A 20 -4.71 -18.64 8.59
CA GLU A 20 -4.44 -17.57 9.56
C GLU A 20 -3.64 -16.37 8.98
N SER A 21 -3.42 -16.27 7.66
CA SER A 21 -2.61 -15.16 7.14
C SER A 21 -3.39 -13.84 7.09
N ASP A 22 -2.79 -12.79 7.64
CA ASP A 22 -3.27 -11.41 7.55
C ASP A 22 -3.45 -10.96 6.09
N ILE A 23 -4.50 -10.17 5.85
CA ILE A 23 -4.78 -9.58 4.54
C ILE A 23 -4.23 -8.16 4.50
N ASP A 24 -3.17 -7.95 3.71
CA ASP A 24 -2.55 -6.65 3.51
C ASP A 24 -3.27 -5.86 2.41
N ILE A 25 -3.89 -4.72 2.78
CA ILE A 25 -4.71 -3.89 1.90
C ILE A 25 -4.11 -2.49 1.77
N GLY A 26 -3.73 -2.11 0.56
CA GLY A 26 -3.17 -0.80 0.25
C GLY A 26 -4.22 0.11 -0.36
N VAL A 27 -4.46 1.28 0.22
CA VAL A 27 -5.51 2.22 -0.22
C VAL A 27 -4.88 3.50 -0.73
N VAL A 28 -5.37 3.97 -1.88
CA VAL A 28 -5.00 5.25 -2.49
C VAL A 28 -6.23 6.13 -2.64
N PHE A 29 -6.12 7.39 -2.23
CA PHE A 29 -7.17 8.38 -2.29
C PHE A 29 -7.00 9.31 -3.50
N GLU A 30 -8.12 9.83 -4.01
CA GLU A 30 -8.09 10.83 -5.09
C GLU A 30 -7.49 12.17 -4.63
N LYS A 31 -7.75 12.54 -3.37
CA LYS A 31 -7.38 13.82 -2.75
C LYS A 31 -6.88 13.61 -1.31
N PRO A 32 -5.70 13.03 -1.11
CA PRO A 32 -5.18 12.72 0.22
C PRO A 32 -5.00 13.97 1.09
N GLU A 33 -4.76 15.15 0.51
CA GLU A 33 -4.61 16.43 1.20
C GLU A 33 -5.87 16.88 1.97
N GLY A 34 -7.04 16.36 1.60
CA GLY A 34 -8.29 16.63 2.30
C GLY A 34 -8.51 15.78 3.55
N ILE A 35 -7.68 14.76 3.78
CA ILE A 35 -7.84 13.81 4.87
C ILE A 35 -7.27 14.40 6.16
N LYS A 36 -8.18 14.79 7.06
CA LYS A 36 -7.83 15.41 8.35
C LYS A 36 -7.56 14.40 9.47
N ASN A 37 -8.19 13.24 9.39
CA ASN A 37 -8.09 12.21 10.43
C ASN A 37 -8.07 10.82 9.78
N THR A 38 -6.88 10.25 9.70
CA THR A 38 -6.65 8.90 9.18
C THR A 38 -7.19 7.81 10.11
N MET A 39 -7.30 8.07 11.41
CA MET A 39 -7.79 7.07 12.37
C MET A 39 -9.28 6.78 12.18
N ILE A 40 -10.11 7.81 12.04
CA ILE A 40 -11.54 7.64 11.75
C ILE A 40 -11.73 6.91 10.42
N LEU A 41 -10.92 7.27 9.42
CA LEU A 41 -10.96 6.65 8.10
C LEU A 41 -10.60 5.17 8.15
N PHE A 42 -9.60 4.83 8.95
CA PHE A 42 -9.17 3.46 9.17
C PHE A 42 -10.28 2.66 9.84
N GLU A 43 -10.91 3.19 10.90
CA GLU A 43 -12.02 2.53 11.60
C GLU A 43 -13.20 2.27 10.66
N GLU A 44 -13.60 3.25 9.85
CA GLU A 44 -14.70 3.11 8.87
C GLU A 44 -14.39 2.01 7.85
N LEU A 45 -13.17 2.02 7.28
CA LEU A 45 -12.78 1.04 6.27
C LEU A 45 -12.60 -0.37 6.87
N TYR A 46 -12.00 -0.46 8.06
CA TYR A 46 -11.84 -1.73 8.78
C TYR A 46 -13.20 -2.36 9.11
N GLN A 47 -14.15 -1.58 9.63
CA GLN A 47 -15.51 -2.07 9.90
C GLN A 47 -16.23 -2.52 8.62
N SER A 48 -16.01 -1.84 7.50
CA SER A 48 -16.61 -2.22 6.22
C SER A 48 -16.02 -3.51 5.67
N LEU A 49 -14.68 -3.67 5.73
CA LEU A 49 -14.00 -4.80 5.10
C LEU A 49 -13.99 -6.05 5.98
N SER A 50 -13.92 -5.91 7.31
CA SER A 50 -13.89 -7.05 8.25
C SER A 50 -15.15 -7.90 8.19
N GLN A 51 -16.29 -7.33 7.76
CA GLN A 51 -17.53 -8.10 7.56
C GLN A 51 -17.40 -9.15 6.46
N ASP A 52 -16.60 -8.87 5.43
CA ASP A 52 -16.35 -9.78 4.32
C ASP A 52 -15.25 -10.81 4.64
N PHE A 53 -14.47 -10.57 5.71
CA PHE A 53 -13.35 -11.41 6.15
C PHE A 53 -13.38 -11.68 7.66
N PRO A 54 -14.42 -12.36 8.19
CA PRO A 54 -14.65 -12.48 9.63
C PRO A 54 -13.58 -13.29 10.40
N ASP A 55 -12.85 -14.16 9.71
CA ASP A 55 -11.84 -15.05 10.31
C ASP A 55 -10.40 -14.63 9.98
N ARG A 56 -10.19 -13.38 9.52
CA ARG A 56 -8.86 -12.88 9.12
C ARG A 56 -8.63 -11.46 9.62
N ASP A 57 -7.42 -11.21 10.09
CA ASP A 57 -6.99 -9.86 10.40
C ASP A 57 -6.67 -9.08 9.12
N LEU A 58 -7.13 -7.82 9.09
CA LEU A 58 -6.89 -6.90 7.97
C LEU A 58 -5.83 -5.88 8.39
N ASP A 59 -4.74 -5.80 7.65
CA ASP A 59 -3.79 -4.70 7.75
C ASP A 59 -4.06 -3.69 6.64
N ILE A 60 -4.56 -2.51 7.02
CA ILE A 60 -4.92 -1.45 6.07
C ILE A 60 -3.82 -0.39 6.09
N VAL A 61 -3.14 -0.26 4.96
CA VAL A 61 -2.12 0.75 4.73
C VAL A 61 -2.63 1.83 3.79
N PHE A 62 -2.60 3.07 4.24
CA PHE A 62 -2.84 4.23 3.37
C PHE A 62 -1.56 4.60 2.63
N LEU A 63 -1.48 4.23 1.36
CA LEU A 63 -0.27 4.35 0.56
C LEU A 63 0.15 5.80 0.36
N ASP A 64 -0.80 6.74 0.32
CA ASP A 64 -0.53 8.18 0.22
C ASP A 64 0.33 8.73 1.37
N PHE A 65 0.36 8.02 2.51
CA PHE A 65 1.10 8.42 3.72
C PHE A 65 2.19 7.41 4.10
N ALA A 66 2.37 6.34 3.32
CA ALA A 66 3.35 5.30 3.57
C ALA A 66 4.75 5.69 3.08
N PRO A 67 5.82 5.08 3.60
CA PRO A 67 7.17 5.25 3.04
C PRO A 67 7.24 4.88 1.56
N LEU A 68 8.05 5.60 0.79
CA LEU A 68 8.19 5.40 -0.66
C LEU A 68 8.63 3.97 -1.03
N THR A 69 9.43 3.32 -0.19
CA THR A 69 9.84 1.92 -0.36
C THR A 69 8.64 0.96 -0.35
N LEU A 70 7.71 1.15 0.60
CA LEU A 70 6.49 0.36 0.69
C LEU A 70 5.54 0.67 -0.47
N GLN A 71 5.37 1.95 -0.82
CA GLN A 71 4.59 2.32 -2.01
C GLN A 71 5.14 1.63 -3.27
N PHE A 72 6.46 1.64 -3.46
CA PHE A 72 7.13 0.98 -4.58
C PHE A 72 6.90 -0.54 -4.60
N GLU A 73 7.04 -1.21 -3.45
CA GLU A 73 6.74 -2.63 -3.32
C GLU A 73 5.29 -2.94 -3.72
N VAL A 74 4.33 -2.17 -3.23
CA VAL A 74 2.90 -2.40 -3.49
C VAL A 74 2.55 -2.15 -4.95
N VAL A 75 3.04 -1.09 -5.59
CA VAL A 75 2.70 -0.83 -7.01
C VAL A 75 3.37 -1.81 -7.97
N THR A 76 4.47 -2.45 -7.56
CA THR A 76 5.23 -3.39 -8.40
C THR A 76 4.78 -4.84 -8.24
N THR A 77 4.47 -5.25 -7.01
CA THR A 77 4.11 -6.65 -6.68
C THR A 77 2.63 -6.83 -6.38
N GLY A 78 1.96 -5.78 -5.88
CA GLY A 78 0.56 -5.75 -5.48
C GLY A 78 -0.42 -6.04 -6.63
N LYS A 79 -1.58 -6.59 -6.26
CA LYS A 79 -2.70 -6.82 -7.16
C LYS A 79 -3.79 -5.78 -6.94
N VAL A 80 -4.11 -5.01 -7.96
CA VAL A 80 -5.23 -4.05 -7.91
C VAL A 80 -6.57 -4.80 -7.87
N ILE A 81 -7.30 -4.65 -6.77
CA ILE A 81 -8.63 -5.24 -6.55
C ILE A 81 -9.77 -4.24 -6.77
N TYR A 82 -9.47 -2.94 -6.69
CA TYR A 82 -10.39 -1.87 -7.06
C TYR A 82 -9.63 -0.73 -7.74
N ARG A 83 -10.24 -0.14 -8.77
CA ARG A 83 -9.73 1.06 -9.45
C ARG A 83 -10.86 1.92 -9.99
N VAL A 84 -10.75 3.23 -9.84
CA VAL A 84 -11.68 4.19 -10.45
C VAL A 84 -11.48 4.30 -11.98
N SER A 85 -10.23 4.24 -12.43
CA SER A 85 -9.87 4.18 -13.85
C SER A 85 -8.49 3.52 -14.01
N ARG A 86 -8.22 2.99 -15.22
CA ARG A 86 -6.87 2.46 -15.54
C ARG A 86 -5.84 3.57 -15.69
N GLU A 87 -6.27 4.74 -16.15
CA GLU A 87 -5.42 5.92 -16.29
C GLU A 87 -4.87 6.33 -14.92
N PHE A 88 -5.75 6.46 -13.92
CA PHE A 88 -5.34 6.80 -12.55
C PHE A 88 -4.34 5.77 -11.97
N GLU A 89 -4.60 4.48 -12.18
CA GLU A 89 -3.68 3.41 -11.75
C GLU A 89 -2.30 3.55 -12.38
N TYR A 90 -2.24 3.78 -13.69
CA TYR A 90 -0.98 3.91 -14.41
C TYR A 90 -0.23 5.17 -14.03
N ASP A 91 -0.93 6.30 -13.91
CA ASP A 91 -0.34 7.57 -13.47
C ASP A 91 0.23 7.45 -12.05
N TYR A 92 -0.53 6.85 -11.13
CA TYR A 92 -0.08 6.61 -9.76
C TYR A 92 1.16 5.70 -9.73
N LYS A 93 1.11 4.56 -10.43
CA LYS A 93 2.22 3.62 -10.50
C LYS A 93 3.47 4.25 -11.13
N GLU A 94 3.32 5.00 -12.22
CA GLU A 94 4.42 5.68 -12.90
C GLU A 94 5.08 6.71 -11.97
N LYS A 95 4.28 7.52 -11.27
CA LYS A 95 4.76 8.51 -10.29
C LYS A 95 5.65 7.82 -9.24
N ILE A 96 5.16 6.78 -8.59
CA ILE A 96 5.88 6.08 -7.51
C ILE A 96 7.16 5.43 -8.03
N ILE A 97 7.13 4.80 -9.22
CA ILE A 97 8.33 4.20 -9.81
C ILE A 97 9.40 5.25 -10.08
N LYS A 98 9.03 6.41 -10.64
CA LYS A 98 9.96 7.51 -10.90
C LYS A 98 10.57 8.04 -9.62
N GLU A 99 9.74 8.37 -8.63
CA GLU A 99 10.20 8.87 -7.33
C GLU A 99 11.15 7.87 -6.64
N TYR A 100 10.83 6.57 -6.70
CA TYR A 100 11.69 5.54 -6.13
C TYR A 100 13.05 5.42 -6.83
N ILE A 101 13.08 5.48 -8.17
CA ILE A 101 14.33 5.42 -8.93
C ILE A 101 15.23 6.61 -8.60
N ASP A 102 14.65 7.81 -8.49
CA ASP A 102 15.39 9.02 -8.10
C ASP A 102 15.93 8.92 -6.66
N PHE A 103 15.20 8.23 -5.77
CA PHE A 103 15.58 8.04 -4.38
C PHE A 103 16.53 6.85 -4.13
N LYS A 104 16.58 5.88 -5.06
CA LYS A 104 17.36 4.64 -4.92
C LYS A 104 18.84 4.85 -4.56
N PRO A 105 19.57 5.80 -5.16
CA PRO A 105 20.97 6.03 -4.81
C PRO A 105 21.17 6.40 -3.33
N LEU A 106 20.22 7.14 -2.73
CA LEU A 106 20.30 7.48 -1.32
C LEU A 106 20.03 6.28 -0.42
N LEU A 107 19.09 5.41 -0.81
CA LEU A 107 18.83 4.14 -0.13
C LEU A 107 20.07 3.25 -0.16
N ASP A 108 20.75 3.14 -1.31
CA ASP A 108 21.96 2.30 -1.45
C ASP A 108 23.07 2.75 -0.50
N VAL A 109 23.28 4.07 -0.36
CA VAL A 109 24.25 4.62 0.59
C VAL A 109 23.85 4.32 2.04
N GLN A 110 22.57 4.46 2.37
CA GLN A 110 22.06 4.13 3.70
C GLN A 110 22.28 2.65 4.04
N ASP A 111 22.00 1.75 3.09
CA ASP A 111 22.17 0.30 3.25
C ASP A 111 23.64 -0.06 3.46
N GLN A 112 24.56 0.55 2.71
CA GLN A 112 26.01 0.35 2.89
C GLN A 112 26.47 0.75 4.29
N ILE A 113 26.06 1.93 4.77
CA ILE A 113 26.42 2.40 6.12
C ILE A 113 25.87 1.46 7.20
N LEU A 114 24.67 0.91 7.00
CA LEU A 114 24.06 -0.02 7.96
C LEU A 114 24.84 -1.33 8.04
N LEU A 115 25.25 -1.86 6.88
CA LEU A 115 26.02 -3.10 6.77
C LEU A 115 27.44 -2.98 7.34
N GLU A 116 28.07 -1.80 7.25
CA GLU A 116 29.39 -1.54 7.83
C GLU A 116 29.40 -1.48 9.37
N ARG A 117 28.22 -1.43 10.01
CA ARG A 117 28.07 -1.36 11.47
C ARG A 117 27.77 -2.72 12.12
N ILE A 118 27.73 -3.80 11.34
CA ILE A 118 27.52 -5.19 11.79
C ILE A 118 28.87 -5.92 11.73
#